data_AF-A0A091QAE6-F1
#
_entry.id   AF-A0A091QAE6-F1
#
_cell.length_a   1.000
_cell.length_b   1.000
_cell.length_c   1.000
_cell.angle_alpha   90.00
_cell.angle_beta   90.00
_cell.angle_gamma   90.00
#
_symmetry.space_group_name_H-M   'P 1'
#
loop_
_entity.id
_entity.type
_entity.pdbx_description
1 polymer ?
#
loop_
_entity_poly.entity_id
_entity_poly.type
_entity_poly.pdbx_seq_one_letter_code
_entity_poly.pdbx_strand_id
1 'polypeptide(L)'
;MRKTPKALRSDIFCHLADLLSVEDPTWEMIAMVVFIEMLDCDDLSDQLDRGLGIFPTYLQSQCRGMPSLVLRAILRLTKRPDVARKTLVLLPHVMERLQGTDSETSAATLAVLGEMLRLLDQRTLRCTAPALADLLWQLFGNELDTVRECSIRLFQDMMGLMVGAKRKKIKKEVRKSLLPLVFHLYDE
;
A
#
# COMPACT_ATOMS: atom_id res chain seq x y z
N MET A 1 0.09 -24.64 -7.70
CA MET A 1 -0.68 -24.76 -6.44
C MET A 1 -2.21 -24.85 -6.61
N ARG A 2 -2.81 -24.37 -7.71
CA ARG A 2 -4.29 -24.36 -7.88
C ARG A 2 -4.98 -25.73 -8.03
N LYS A 3 -4.21 -26.82 -8.20
CA LYS A 3 -4.74 -28.20 -8.33
C LYS A 3 -4.84 -28.94 -6.98
N THR A 4 -4.34 -28.34 -5.91
CA THR A 4 -4.30 -28.94 -4.56
C THR A 4 -5.66 -28.77 -3.87
N PRO A 5 -6.18 -29.79 -3.15
CA PRO A 5 -7.43 -29.67 -2.40
C PRO A 5 -7.42 -28.44 -1.46
N LYS A 6 -8.57 -27.76 -1.34
CA LYS A 6 -8.73 -26.56 -0.49
C LYS A 6 -8.27 -26.78 0.96
N ALA A 7 -8.69 -27.89 1.59
CA ALA A 7 -8.32 -28.21 2.96
C ALA A 7 -6.79 -28.29 3.13
N LEU A 8 -6.12 -29.04 2.24
CA LEU A 8 -4.67 -29.18 2.25
C LEU A 8 -3.94 -27.85 2.01
N ARG A 9 -4.48 -26.97 1.15
CA ARG A 9 -3.92 -25.62 0.96
C ARG A 9 -4.04 -24.76 2.21
N SER A 10 -5.18 -24.81 2.89
CA SER A 10 -5.38 -24.10 4.15
C SER A 10 -4.40 -24.59 5.22
N ASP A 11 -4.22 -25.91 5.34
CA ASP A 11 -3.30 -26.50 6.32
C ASP A 11 -1.84 -26.09 6.04
N ILE A 12 -1.41 -26.17 4.78
CA ILE A 12 -0.06 -25.73 4.37
C ILE A 12 0.12 -24.24 4.65
N PHE A 13 -0.87 -23.41 4.35
CA PHE A 13 -0.79 -21.96 4.59
C PHE A 13 -0.64 -21.65 6.08
N CYS A 14 -1.44 -22.29 6.93
CA CYS A 14 -1.35 -22.16 8.37
C CYS A 14 0.02 -22.62 8.90
N HIS A 15 0.51 -23.76 8.41
CA HIS A 15 1.81 -24.28 8.81
C HIS A 15 2.95 -23.35 8.40
N LEU A 16 2.90 -22.77 7.19
CA LEU A 16 3.89 -21.78 6.75
C LEU A 16 3.81 -20.49 7.57
N ALA A 17 2.60 -20.02 7.91
CA ALA A 17 2.44 -18.85 8.77
C ALA A 17 3.03 -19.10 10.16
N ASP A 18 2.84 -20.29 10.73
CA ASP A 18 3.44 -20.68 12.00
C ASP A 18 4.96 -20.79 11.91
N LEU A 19 5.46 -21.41 10.85
CA LEU A 19 6.90 -21.50 10.60
C LEU A 19 7.53 -20.11 10.50
N LEU A 20 6.89 -19.18 9.78
CA LEU A 20 7.33 -17.79 9.64
C LEU A 20 7.06 -16.93 10.90
N SER A 21 6.33 -17.47 11.88
CA SER A 21 6.17 -16.80 13.18
C SER A 21 7.28 -17.21 14.16
N VAL A 22 7.99 -18.31 13.88
CA VAL A 22 9.17 -18.75 14.61
C VAL A 22 10.39 -18.23 13.85
N GLU A 23 11.23 -17.42 14.51
CA GLU A 23 12.44 -16.87 13.91
C GLU A 23 13.46 -18.00 13.64
N ASP A 24 13.39 -18.63 12.46
CA ASP A 24 14.43 -19.54 11.92
C ASP A 24 15.03 -18.95 10.63
N PRO A 25 16.26 -18.41 10.69
CA PRO A 25 16.85 -17.64 9.60
C PRO A 25 17.17 -18.47 8.35
N THR A 26 17.16 -19.81 8.40
CA THR A 26 17.71 -20.64 7.32
C THR A 26 16.77 -20.77 6.12
N TRP A 27 15.45 -20.76 6.36
CA TRP A 27 14.44 -21.03 5.32
C TRP A 27 13.44 -19.90 5.14
N GLU A 28 13.55 -18.81 5.90
CA GLU A 28 12.62 -17.68 5.91
C GLU A 28 12.30 -17.13 4.52
N MET A 29 13.31 -16.86 3.67
CA MET A 29 13.06 -16.28 2.35
C MET A 29 12.31 -17.26 1.44
N ILE A 30 12.65 -18.55 1.48
CA ILE A 30 12.00 -19.58 0.68
C ILE A 30 10.55 -19.78 1.18
N ALA A 31 10.37 -19.91 2.49
CA ALA A 31 9.06 -20.02 3.12
C ALA A 31 8.18 -18.81 2.78
N MET A 32 8.73 -17.58 2.85
CA MET A 32 8.02 -16.35 2.51
C MET A 32 7.62 -16.31 1.03
N VAL A 33 8.49 -16.72 0.10
CA VAL A 33 8.14 -16.78 -1.33
C VAL A 33 6.98 -17.74 -1.58
N VAL A 34 7.04 -18.95 -1.00
CA VAL A 34 5.95 -19.93 -1.11
C VAL A 34 4.67 -19.40 -0.48
N PHE A 35 4.77 -18.83 0.72
CA PHE A 35 3.66 -18.24 1.45
C PHE A 35 2.96 -17.15 0.63
N ILE A 36 3.73 -16.23 0.04
CA ILE A 36 3.19 -15.16 -0.78
C ILE A 36 2.50 -15.70 -2.03
N GLU A 37 3.03 -16.75 -2.66
CA GLU A 37 2.39 -17.37 -3.83
C GLU A 37 1.06 -18.06 -3.45
N MET A 38 0.93 -18.52 -2.20
CA MET A 38 -0.34 -19.06 -1.69
C MET A 38 -1.38 -17.97 -1.49
N LEU A 39 -0.99 -16.72 -1.23
CA LEU A 39 -1.93 -15.60 -1.07
C LEU A 39 -2.78 -15.34 -2.31
N ASP A 40 -2.36 -15.80 -3.50
CA ASP A 40 -3.14 -15.70 -4.74
C ASP A 40 -4.31 -16.71 -4.79
N CYS A 41 -4.51 -17.52 -3.74
CA CYS A 41 -5.63 -18.43 -3.60
C CYS A 41 -6.84 -17.72 -2.96
N ASP A 42 -7.96 -17.66 -3.68
CA ASP A 42 -9.20 -17.01 -3.22
C ASP A 42 -9.84 -17.69 -2.00
N ASP A 43 -9.52 -18.95 -1.76
CA ASP A 43 -10.08 -19.75 -0.68
C ASP A 43 -9.38 -19.58 0.68
N LEU A 44 -8.38 -18.70 0.77
CA LEU A 44 -7.61 -18.43 1.99
C LEU A 44 -7.99 -17.10 2.68
N SER A 45 -9.06 -16.42 2.24
CA SER A 45 -9.51 -15.14 2.81
C SER A 45 -9.73 -15.18 4.33
N ASP A 46 -10.21 -16.32 4.83
CA ASP A 46 -10.53 -16.53 6.25
C ASP A 46 -9.27 -16.67 7.12
N GLN A 47 -8.18 -17.19 6.54
CA GLN A 47 -6.90 -17.38 7.20
C GLN A 47 -5.95 -16.20 6.99
N LEU A 48 -6.32 -15.25 6.12
CA LEU A 48 -5.46 -14.13 5.76
C LEU A 48 -5.05 -13.30 6.97
N ASP A 49 -5.90 -13.16 7.99
CA ASP A 49 -5.58 -12.36 9.18
C ASP A 49 -4.35 -12.92 9.93
N ARG A 50 -4.20 -14.25 9.99
CA ARG A 50 -2.99 -14.91 10.50
C ARG A 50 -1.78 -14.59 9.64
N GLY A 51 -1.98 -14.60 8.33
CA GLY A 51 -0.96 -14.30 7.35
C GLY A 51 -0.48 -12.85 7.35
N LEU A 52 -1.36 -11.89 7.58
CA LEU A 52 -0.99 -10.48 7.70
C LEU A 52 -0.22 -10.23 9.00
N GLY A 53 -0.45 -11.04 10.04
CA GLY A 53 0.22 -10.92 11.34
C GLY A 53 1.75 -11.03 11.28
N ILE A 54 2.30 -11.74 10.28
CA ILE A 54 3.75 -11.91 10.15
C ILE A 54 4.41 -10.75 9.37
N PHE A 55 3.66 -10.04 8.53
CA PHE A 55 4.20 -9.02 7.63
C PHE A 55 4.90 -7.86 8.33
N PRO A 56 4.44 -7.34 9.50
CA PRO A 56 5.17 -6.34 10.27
C PRO A 56 6.64 -6.70 10.50
N THR A 57 6.90 -7.92 10.97
CA THR A 57 8.25 -8.41 11.28
C THR A 57 9.12 -8.41 10.02
N TYR A 58 8.62 -8.98 8.93
CA TYR A 58 9.40 -9.11 7.70
C TYR A 58 9.54 -7.81 6.90
N LEU A 59 8.61 -6.87 7.08
CA LEU A 59 8.72 -5.53 6.51
C LEU A 59 9.90 -4.75 7.11
N GLN A 60 10.22 -4.99 8.39
CA GLN A 60 11.36 -4.40 9.09
C GLN A 60 12.63 -5.28 9.06
N SER A 61 12.60 -6.40 8.34
CA SER A 61 13.75 -7.30 8.23
C SER A 61 14.98 -6.61 7.62
N GLN A 62 16.16 -6.94 8.14
CA GLN A 62 17.45 -6.53 7.57
C GLN A 62 17.91 -7.46 6.42
N CYS A 63 17.21 -8.57 6.18
CA CYS A 63 17.49 -9.46 5.06
C CYS A 63 17.21 -8.74 3.74
N ARG A 64 18.24 -8.58 2.91
CA ARG A 64 18.11 -7.90 1.61
C ARG A 64 17.01 -8.55 0.76
N GLY A 65 16.14 -7.72 0.19
CA GLY A 65 15.02 -8.18 -0.64
C GLY A 65 13.80 -8.70 0.11
N MET A 66 13.90 -9.04 1.41
CA MET A 66 12.75 -9.51 2.19
C MET A 66 11.67 -8.42 2.30
N PRO A 67 11.97 -7.15 2.67
CA PRO A 67 10.96 -6.10 2.68
C PRO A 67 10.33 -5.86 1.30
N SER A 68 11.11 -5.99 0.22
CA SER A 68 10.62 -5.86 -1.17
C SER A 68 9.63 -6.98 -1.53
N LEU A 69 9.90 -8.22 -1.10
CA LEU A 69 8.97 -9.35 -1.26
C LEU A 69 7.66 -9.10 -0.52
N VAL A 70 7.73 -8.67 0.74
CA VAL A 70 6.55 -8.37 1.57
C VAL A 70 5.74 -7.22 0.97
N LEU A 71 6.38 -6.12 0.58
CA LEU A 71 5.71 -4.99 -0.08
C LEU A 71 5.02 -5.42 -1.38
N ARG A 72 5.64 -6.30 -2.17
CA ARG A 72 5.01 -6.87 -3.38
C ARG A 72 3.79 -7.71 -3.04
N ALA A 73 3.83 -8.49 -1.96
CA ALA A 73 2.68 -9.26 -1.49
C ALA A 73 1.53 -8.33 -1.05
N ILE A 74 1.84 -7.32 -0.23
CA ILE A 74 0.86 -6.33 0.21
C ILE A 74 0.23 -5.61 -0.99
N LEU A 75 1.04 -5.18 -1.96
CA LEU A 75 0.57 -4.51 -3.18
C LEU A 75 -0.36 -5.40 -4.02
N ARG A 76 -0.15 -6.71 -4.04
CA ARG A 76 -1.06 -7.66 -4.70
C ARG A 76 -2.38 -7.74 -3.94
N LEU A 77 -2.32 -7.87 -2.62
CA LEU A 77 -3.51 -7.99 -1.79
C LEU A 77 -4.37 -6.72 -1.79
N THR A 78 -3.78 -5.52 -1.84
CA THR A 78 -4.54 -4.25 -1.93
C THR A 78 -5.36 -4.14 -3.23
N LYS A 79 -4.98 -4.89 -4.27
CA LYS A 79 -5.69 -4.93 -5.55
C LYS A 79 -6.78 -6.01 -5.61
N ARG A 80 -6.88 -6.86 -4.58
CA ARG A 80 -7.87 -7.96 -4.49
C ARG A 80 -9.10 -7.49 -3.71
N PRO A 81 -10.29 -7.34 -4.33
CA PRO A 81 -11.43 -6.66 -3.71
C PRO A 81 -11.98 -7.35 -2.47
N ASP A 82 -11.84 -8.67 -2.38
CA ASP A 82 -12.28 -9.52 -1.26
C ASP A 82 -11.46 -9.30 0.02
N VAL A 83 -10.19 -8.92 -0.11
CA VAL A 83 -9.24 -8.84 1.02
C VAL A 83 -8.51 -7.51 1.16
N ALA A 84 -8.61 -6.61 0.18
CA ALA A 84 -7.89 -5.34 0.16
C ALA A 84 -8.10 -4.50 1.43
N ARG A 85 -9.31 -4.46 1.97
CA ARG A 85 -9.57 -3.72 3.22
C ARG A 85 -8.87 -4.34 4.44
N LYS A 86 -8.65 -5.66 4.46
CA LYS A 86 -7.92 -6.33 5.55
C LYS A 86 -6.45 -5.91 5.59
N THR A 87 -5.85 -5.53 4.47
CA THR A 87 -4.44 -5.11 4.47
C THR A 87 -4.22 -3.77 5.18
N LEU A 88 -5.28 -2.99 5.44
CA LEU A 88 -5.17 -1.69 6.11
C LEU A 88 -4.64 -1.81 7.55
N VAL A 89 -4.68 -3.00 8.17
CA VAL A 89 -4.03 -3.22 9.48
C VAL A 89 -2.51 -3.00 9.42
N LEU A 90 -1.92 -3.12 8.23
CA LEU A 90 -0.49 -2.95 8.00
C LEU A 90 -0.09 -1.50 7.72
N LEU A 91 -1.05 -0.60 7.53
CA LEU A 91 -0.76 0.79 7.17
C LEU A 91 0.27 1.48 8.09
N PRO A 92 0.19 1.37 9.43
CA PRO A 92 1.19 1.97 10.32
C PRO A 92 2.61 1.45 10.07
N HIS A 93 2.74 0.14 9.83
CA HIS A 93 4.02 -0.54 9.60
C HIS A 93 4.62 -0.15 8.23
N VAL A 94 3.77 0.03 7.21
CA VAL A 94 4.19 0.54 5.89
C VAL A 94 4.66 2.00 6.00
N MET A 95 3.99 2.83 6.80
CA MET A 95 4.40 4.20 7.06
C MET A 95 5.72 4.27 7.85
N GLU A 96 5.89 3.43 8.86
CA GLU A 96 7.14 3.30 9.60
C GLU A 96 8.27 2.87 8.69
N ARG A 97 8.02 1.88 7.80
CA ARG A 97 9.03 1.47 6.81
C ARG A 97 9.47 2.64 5.94
N LEU A 98 8.54 3.52 5.55
CA LEU A 98 8.85 4.72 4.75
C LEU A 98 9.83 5.67 5.47
N GLN A 99 9.75 5.77 6.80
CA GLN A 99 10.64 6.61 7.62
C GLN A 99 12.09 6.11 7.62
N GLY A 100 12.29 4.79 7.67
CA GLY A 100 13.61 4.15 7.77
C GLY A 100 14.19 3.69 6.43
N THR A 101 13.57 4.05 5.30
CA THR A 101 13.86 3.39 4.03
C THR A 101 15.21 3.77 3.41
N ASP A 102 15.87 2.77 2.87
CA ASP A 102 16.85 2.92 1.81
C ASP A 102 16.17 3.23 0.46
N SER A 103 16.99 3.60 -0.52
CA SER A 103 16.52 3.99 -1.84
C SER A 103 15.84 2.83 -2.60
N GLU A 104 16.18 1.58 -2.27
CA GLU A 104 15.74 0.36 -2.93
C GLU A 104 14.24 0.07 -2.69
N THR A 105 13.77 0.24 -1.45
CA THR A 105 12.38 -0.13 -1.10
C THR A 105 11.42 1.06 -1.07
N SER A 106 11.94 2.29 -1.11
CA SER A 106 11.15 3.54 -1.07
C SER A 106 10.04 3.59 -2.13
N ALA A 107 10.36 3.30 -3.39
CA ALA A 107 9.37 3.35 -4.48
C ALA A 107 8.25 2.31 -4.30
N ALA A 108 8.58 1.10 -3.84
CA ALA A 108 7.61 0.04 -3.57
C ALA A 108 6.71 0.40 -2.39
N THR A 109 7.27 0.98 -1.31
CA THR A 109 6.52 1.48 -0.16
C THR A 109 5.53 2.57 -0.56
N LEU A 110 5.97 3.55 -1.36
CA LEU A 110 5.09 4.61 -1.88
C LEU A 110 3.95 4.06 -2.74
N ALA A 111 4.24 3.06 -3.59
CA ALA A 111 3.21 2.42 -4.40
C ALA A 111 2.15 1.70 -3.55
N VAL A 112 2.57 0.97 -2.50
CA VAL A 112 1.66 0.31 -1.55
C VAL A 112 0.79 1.34 -0.82
N LEU A 113 1.39 2.43 -0.33
CA LEU A 113 0.65 3.50 0.35
C LEU A 113 -0.40 4.13 -0.57
N GLY A 114 -0.06 4.35 -1.85
CA GLY A 114 -1.02 4.86 -2.84
C GLY A 114 -2.27 3.98 -2.99
N GLU A 115 -2.10 2.66 -3.04
CA GLU A 115 -3.24 1.75 -3.08
C GLU A 115 -4.02 1.73 -1.75
N MET A 116 -3.33 1.75 -0.61
CA MET A 116 -3.98 1.80 0.70
C MET A 116 -4.81 3.08 0.89
N LEU A 117 -4.30 4.24 0.48
CA LEU A 117 -5.03 5.51 0.58
C LEU A 117 -6.36 5.48 -0.17
N ARG A 118 -6.44 4.76 -1.30
CA ARG A 118 -7.68 4.61 -2.07
C ARG A 118 -8.72 3.72 -1.36
N LEU A 119 -8.27 2.86 -0.45
CA LEU A 119 -9.11 1.95 0.33
C LEU A 119 -9.64 2.59 1.63
N LEU A 120 -8.96 3.62 2.13
CA LEU A 120 -9.35 4.33 3.34
C LEU A 120 -10.71 5.01 3.20
N ASP A 121 -11.52 4.93 4.25
CA ASP A 121 -12.66 5.82 4.40
C ASP A 121 -12.19 7.27 4.67
N GLN A 122 -13.10 8.23 4.49
CA GLN A 122 -12.77 9.64 4.60
C GLN A 122 -12.33 10.05 6.02
N ARG A 123 -12.82 9.38 7.07
CA ARG A 123 -12.45 9.69 8.45
C ARG A 123 -11.02 9.24 8.71
N THR A 124 -10.72 7.98 8.41
CA THR A 124 -9.40 7.40 8.58
C THR A 124 -8.37 8.14 7.73
N LEU A 125 -8.69 8.44 6.46
CA LEU A 125 -7.83 9.26 5.61
C LEU A 125 -7.49 10.61 6.24
N ARG A 126 -8.48 11.33 6.81
CA ARG A 126 -8.24 12.63 7.46
C ARG A 126 -7.39 12.51 8.73
N CYS A 127 -7.48 11.41 9.46
CA CYS A 127 -6.64 11.15 10.62
C CYS A 127 -5.20 10.80 10.23
N THR A 128 -5.00 10.02 9.16
CA THR A 128 -3.68 9.59 8.70
C THR A 128 -2.95 10.64 7.87
N ALA A 129 -3.68 11.49 7.14
CA ALA A 129 -3.09 12.41 6.16
C ALA A 129 -2.02 13.35 6.72
N PRO A 130 -2.14 13.93 7.93
CA PRO A 130 -1.08 14.78 8.48
C PRO A 130 0.23 14.01 8.68
N ALA A 131 0.17 12.85 9.34
CA ALA A 131 1.34 12.03 9.58
C ALA A 131 1.98 11.57 8.26
N LEU A 132 1.18 11.17 7.27
CA LEU A 132 1.71 10.80 5.96
C LEU A 132 2.28 12.00 5.19
N ALA A 133 1.67 13.19 5.30
CA ALA A 133 2.18 14.42 4.67
C ALA A 133 3.60 14.75 5.15
N ASP A 134 3.86 14.62 6.46
CA ASP A 134 5.18 14.87 7.03
C ASP A 134 6.24 13.91 6.48
N LEU A 135 5.88 12.63 6.29
CA LEU A 135 6.77 11.64 5.68
C LEU A 135 7.06 11.93 4.22
N LEU A 136 6.02 12.26 3.45
CA LEU A 136 6.18 12.54 2.02
C LEU A 136 6.99 13.82 1.80
N TRP A 137 6.81 14.83 2.65
CA TRP A 137 7.55 16.07 2.59
C TRP A 137 9.06 15.85 2.68
N GLN A 138 9.52 14.97 3.58
CA GLN A 138 10.93 14.64 3.72
C GLN A 138 11.51 14.00 2.45
N LEU A 139 10.66 13.36 1.63
CA LEU A 139 11.06 12.71 0.38
C LEU A 139 11.02 13.64 -0.84
N PHE A 140 10.56 14.89 -0.71
CA PHE A 140 10.55 15.84 -1.84
C PHE A 140 11.94 16.31 -2.23
N GLY A 141 12.91 16.23 -1.32
CA GLY A 141 14.32 16.54 -1.58
C GLY A 141 15.18 15.30 -1.87
N ASN A 142 14.58 14.13 -2.10
CA ASN A 142 15.35 12.89 -2.27
C ASN A 142 16.24 12.96 -3.54
N GLU A 143 17.45 12.41 -3.43
CA GLU A 143 18.45 12.36 -4.52
C GLU A 143 17.97 11.49 -5.68
N LEU A 144 17.18 10.46 -5.41
CA LEU A 144 16.56 9.66 -6.45
C LEU A 144 15.30 10.35 -7.00
N ASP A 145 15.38 10.75 -8.26
CA ASP A 145 14.27 11.36 -9.00
C ASP A 145 12.98 10.53 -8.92
N THR A 146 13.09 9.19 -9.00
CA THR A 146 11.94 8.29 -8.94
C THR A 146 11.23 8.36 -7.59
N VAL A 147 11.96 8.42 -6.48
CA VAL A 147 11.40 8.50 -5.12
C VAL A 147 10.76 9.87 -4.90
N ARG A 148 11.44 10.94 -5.34
CA ARG A 148 10.95 12.32 -5.28
C ARG A 148 9.65 12.49 -6.08
N GLU A 149 9.61 12.00 -7.31
CA GLU A 149 8.41 12.10 -8.14
C GLU A 149 7.26 11.29 -7.56
N CYS A 150 7.51 10.05 -7.10
CA CYS A 150 6.49 9.21 -6.50
C CYS A 150 5.92 9.82 -5.21
N SER A 151 6.75 10.44 -4.35
CA SER A 151 6.28 11.08 -3.13
C SER A 151 5.42 12.31 -3.41
N ILE A 152 5.81 13.15 -4.37
CA ILE A 152 5.03 14.31 -4.81
C ILE A 152 3.68 13.88 -5.39
N ARG A 153 3.68 12.87 -6.27
CA ARG A 153 2.43 12.34 -6.86
C ARG A 153 1.51 11.76 -5.78
N LEU A 154 2.06 11.00 -4.83
CA LEU A 154 1.27 10.44 -3.73
C LEU A 154 0.67 11.53 -2.83
N PHE A 155 1.43 12.59 -2.56
CA PHE A 155 0.91 13.75 -1.83
C PHE A 155 -0.24 14.43 -2.57
N GLN A 156 -0.09 14.65 -3.88
CA GLN A 156 -1.15 15.21 -4.72
C GLN A 156 -2.40 14.33 -4.74
N ASP A 157 -2.23 13.01 -4.86
CA ASP A 157 -3.32 12.03 -4.82
C ASP A 157 -4.06 12.09 -3.47
N MET A 158 -3.33 12.10 -2.35
CA MET A 158 -3.89 12.24 -1.00
C MET A 158 -4.71 13.52 -0.86
N MET A 159 -4.16 14.67 -1.27
CA MET A 159 -4.88 15.95 -1.30
C MET A 159 -6.14 15.85 -2.16
N GLY A 160 -6.04 15.21 -3.32
CA GLY A 160 -7.14 14.94 -4.22
C GLY A 160 -8.25 14.09 -3.58
N LEU A 161 -7.90 13.08 -2.79
CA LEU A 161 -8.85 12.23 -2.07
C LEU A 161 -9.55 13.02 -0.95
N MET A 162 -8.82 13.85 -0.21
CA MET A 162 -9.36 14.68 0.87
C MET A 162 -10.34 15.77 0.40
N VAL A 163 -10.16 16.29 -0.81
CA VAL A 163 -11.05 17.33 -1.38
C VAL A 163 -12.49 16.83 -1.54
N GLY A 164 -12.74 15.51 -1.56
CA GLY A 164 -14.08 14.94 -1.63
C GLY A 164 -14.74 15.13 -3.00
N ALA A 165 -15.56 14.15 -3.41
CA ALA A 165 -16.20 14.15 -4.74
C ALA A 165 -17.09 15.39 -4.97
N LYS A 166 -17.77 15.87 -3.92
CA LYS A 166 -18.66 17.05 -3.99
C LYS A 166 -17.90 18.33 -4.32
N ARG A 167 -16.75 18.58 -3.69
CA ARG A 167 -15.93 19.78 -3.95
C ARG A 167 -15.27 19.71 -5.34
N LYS A 168 -14.87 18.52 -5.80
CA LYS A 168 -14.40 18.30 -7.18
C LYS A 168 -15.48 18.64 -8.20
N LYS A 169 -16.72 18.19 -7.98
CA LYS A 169 -17.87 18.50 -8.85
C LYS A 169 -18.12 20.01 -8.90
N ILE A 170 -18.14 20.68 -7.76
CA ILE A 170 -18.29 22.14 -7.68
C ILE A 170 -17.16 22.85 -8.43
N LYS A 171 -15.89 22.47 -8.21
CA LYS A 171 -14.74 23.07 -8.91
C LYS A 171 -14.83 22.88 -10.44
N LYS A 172 -15.35 21.73 -10.90
CA LYS A 172 -15.56 21.46 -12.33
C LYS A 172 -16.68 22.33 -12.91
N GLU A 173 -17.82 22.42 -12.23
CA GLU A 173 -18.94 23.27 -12.68
C GLU A 173 -18.56 24.75 -12.67
N VAL A 174 -17.92 25.24 -11.60
CA VAL A 174 -17.40 26.61 -11.54
C VAL A 174 -16.42 26.89 -12.67
N ARG A 175 -15.49 25.97 -12.98
CA ARG A 175 -14.59 26.12 -14.13
C ARG A 175 -15.36 26.21 -15.45
N LYS A 176 -16.36 25.36 -15.68
CA LYS A 176 -17.19 25.42 -16.90
C LYS A 176 -17.94 26.74 -17.03
N SER A 177 -18.45 27.28 -15.92
CA SER A 177 -19.18 28.55 -15.92
C SER A 177 -18.25 29.76 -16.10
N LEU A 178 -17.03 29.70 -15.56
CA LEU A 178 -16.10 30.84 -15.59
C LEU A 178 -15.18 30.85 -16.81
N LEU A 179 -14.83 29.70 -17.41
CA LEU A 179 -13.94 29.66 -18.59
C LEU A 179 -14.47 30.56 -19.74
N PRO A 180 -15.75 30.48 -20.13
CA PRO A 180 -16.29 31.32 -21.21
C PRO A 180 -16.26 32.81 -20.88
N LEU A 181 -16.48 33.18 -19.61
CA LEU A 181 -16.43 34.57 -19.15
C LEU A 181 -15.01 35.13 -19.21
N VAL A 182 -14.00 34.30 -18.88
CA VAL A 182 -12.60 34.69 -19.04
C VAL A 182 -12.29 34.88 -20.52
N PHE A 183 -12.70 33.98 -21.41
CA PHE A 183 -12.46 34.17 -22.85
C PHE A 183 -13.14 35.42 -23.40
N HIS A 184 -14.36 35.75 -22.97
CA HIS A 184 -15.02 37.01 -23.35
C HIS A 184 -14.31 38.27 -22.85
N LEU A 185 -13.59 38.21 -21.72
CA LEU A 185 -12.81 39.34 -21.20
C LEU A 185 -11.49 39.58 -21.95
N TYR A 186 -11.05 38.64 -22.80
CA TYR A 186 -9.81 38.74 -23.58
C TYR A 186 -10.07 38.84 -25.10
N ASP A 187 -11.34 38.79 -25.54
CA ASP A 187 -11.76 39.01 -26.93
C ASP A 187 -12.20 40.47 -27.21
N GLU A 188 -12.04 41.39 -26.24
CA GLU A 188 -12.10 42.86 -26.40
C GLU A 188 -10.70 43.48 -26.44
#